data_AF-A0A382X854-F1
#
_entry.id   AF-A0A382X854-F1
#
_cell.length_a   1.000
_cell.length_b   1.000
_cell.length_c   1.000
_cell.angle_alpha   90.00
_cell.angle_beta   90.00
_cell.angle_gamma   90.00
#
_symmetry.space_group_name_H-M   'P 1'
#
loop_
_entity.id
_entity.type
_entity.pdbx_description
1 polymer ?
#
loop_
_entity_poly.entity_id
_entity_poly.type
_entity_poly.pdbx_seq_one_letter_code
_entity_poly.pdbx_strand_id
1 'polypeptide(L)'
;VVKLLGEHARTEAHSIGPIRGFGYDHHRLAEGRHPTAVELDLVADNRTVTVMHVSGHGFSVNSHGLAEAGITATIPTPPGGVIDRDEDGRPLGRIFDAACDLLTGPEGVKLGNHGPNLHLPDDPVDLARMLDDAQEAFLATGVTTVGDCQVTEREMRAFLAARDAGRLTLRVVMYVLSSHVDSLEIDSWLGDDRLSVGGVKHYADGALTGGSAYLPCGCGATHGHLYHGPGKLEDLLVASANAGRQTATHAQGPEAIQLVLDALGRAPLRPD
;
A
#
# COMPACT_ATOMS: atom_id res chain seq x y z
N VAL A 1 4.21 5.97 19.87
CA VAL A 1 3.51 4.83 19.21
C VAL A 1 3.08 3.77 20.23
N VAL A 2 4.03 3.07 20.86
CA VAL A 2 3.77 1.96 21.82
C VAL A 2 2.73 2.32 22.88
N LYS A 3 2.84 3.50 23.51
CA LYS A 3 1.87 3.95 24.52
C LYS A 3 0.42 3.93 24.01
N LEU A 4 0.15 4.57 22.87
CA LEU A 4 -1.20 4.69 22.30
C LEU A 4 -1.75 3.34 21.87
N LEU A 5 -0.92 2.51 21.23
CA LEU A 5 -1.31 1.15 20.84
C LEU A 5 -1.59 0.28 22.06
N GLY A 6 -0.80 0.39 23.12
CA GLY A 6 -1.01 -0.35 24.37
C GLY A 6 -2.27 0.11 25.11
N GLU A 7 -2.61 1.41 25.07
CA GLU A 7 -3.87 1.93 25.60
C GLU A 7 -5.07 1.35 24.84
N HIS A 8 -5.02 1.36 23.50
CA HIS A 8 -6.04 0.76 22.65
C HIS A 8 -6.16 -0.76 22.85
N ALA A 9 -5.04 -1.48 22.94
CA ALA A 9 -5.01 -2.92 23.14
C ALA A 9 -5.68 -3.34 24.47
N ARG A 10 -5.59 -2.50 25.50
CA ARG A 10 -6.26 -2.73 26.80
C ARG A 10 -7.76 -2.47 26.74
N THR A 11 -8.21 -1.50 25.94
CA THR A 11 -9.65 -1.27 25.76
C THR A 11 -10.30 -2.36 24.90
N GLU A 12 -9.53 -2.96 24.00
CA GLU A 12 -9.91 -4.07 23.10
C GLU A 12 -9.53 -5.45 23.68
N ALA A 13 -9.34 -5.60 24.99
CA ALA A 13 -8.73 -6.80 25.60
C ALA A 13 -9.51 -8.12 25.33
N HIS A 14 -10.75 -8.04 24.85
CA HIS A 14 -11.58 -9.19 24.48
C HIS A 14 -11.54 -9.52 22.97
N SER A 15 -10.88 -8.70 22.15
CA SER A 15 -10.67 -8.97 20.73
C SER A 15 -9.49 -9.92 20.51
N ILE A 16 -9.68 -10.98 19.74
CA ILE A 16 -8.62 -11.96 19.40
C ILE A 16 -7.82 -11.49 18.15
N GLY A 17 -8.28 -10.43 17.47
CA GLY A 17 -7.70 -9.94 16.22
C GLY A 17 -6.39 -9.16 16.38
N PRO A 18 -5.74 -8.82 15.25
CA PRO A 18 -4.51 -8.04 15.23
C PRO A 18 -4.74 -6.62 15.76
N ILE A 19 -3.72 -6.04 16.40
CA ILE A 19 -3.74 -4.64 16.84
C ILE A 19 -3.10 -3.79 15.75
N ARG A 20 -3.85 -2.79 15.26
CA ARG A 20 -3.41 -1.94 14.15
C ARG A 20 -3.38 -0.47 14.54
N GLY A 21 -2.35 0.23 14.07
CA GLY A 21 -2.29 1.68 14.10
C GLY A 21 -1.91 2.27 12.75
N PHE A 22 -2.10 3.57 12.60
CA PHE A 22 -1.73 4.32 11.41
C PHE A 22 -1.15 5.68 11.78
N GLY A 23 -0.28 6.20 10.92
CA GLY A 23 0.10 7.62 10.90
C GLY A 23 1.36 7.95 11.68
N TYR A 24 2.16 6.95 12.07
CA TYR A 24 3.45 7.26 12.67
C TYR A 24 4.43 7.81 11.61
N ASP A 25 5.21 8.80 12.01
CA ASP A 25 6.31 9.36 11.25
C ASP A 25 7.57 9.27 12.11
N HIS A 26 8.52 8.46 11.69
CA HIS A 26 9.74 8.21 12.45
C HIS A 26 10.61 9.47 12.65
N HIS A 27 10.52 10.46 11.76
CA HIS A 27 11.20 11.74 11.92
C HIS A 27 10.60 12.60 13.04
N ARG A 28 9.37 12.31 13.45
CA ARG A 28 8.65 13.01 14.53
C ARG A 28 8.68 12.26 15.85
N LEU A 29 9.29 11.09 15.89
CA LEU A 29 9.52 10.32 17.12
C LEU A 29 10.77 10.84 17.83
N ALA A 30 10.77 10.77 19.17
CA ALA A 30 11.91 11.22 19.97
C ALA A 30 13.18 10.39 19.67
N GLU A 31 12.98 9.14 19.28
CA GLU A 31 14.01 8.18 18.91
C GLU A 31 14.62 8.44 17.52
N GLY A 32 13.94 9.21 16.67
CA GLY A 32 14.40 9.51 15.30
C GLY A 32 14.51 8.29 14.37
N ARG A 33 13.87 7.17 14.72
CA ARG A 33 13.90 5.90 13.99
C ARG A 33 12.54 5.19 14.03
N HIS A 34 12.37 4.17 13.19
CA HIS A 34 11.17 3.34 13.20
C HIS A 34 11.02 2.59 14.55
N PRO A 35 9.78 2.34 15.01
CA PRO A 35 9.51 1.39 16.09
C PRO A 35 10.03 0.00 15.72
N THR A 36 10.73 -0.65 16.65
CA THR A 36 11.25 -2.01 16.43
C THR A 36 10.22 -3.08 16.81
N ALA A 37 10.44 -4.30 16.35
CA ALA A 37 9.64 -5.47 16.70
C ALA A 37 9.57 -5.67 18.22
N VAL A 38 10.73 -5.59 18.89
CA VAL A 38 10.86 -5.74 20.36
C VAL A 38 10.09 -4.63 21.11
N GLU A 39 10.08 -3.40 20.61
CA GLU A 39 9.31 -2.32 21.21
C GLU A 39 7.80 -2.52 21.03
N LEU A 40 7.39 -3.08 19.89
CA LEU A 40 5.99 -3.40 19.63
C LEU A 40 5.52 -4.65 20.40
N ASP A 41 6.42 -5.56 20.79
CA ASP A 41 6.10 -6.69 21.68
C ASP A 41 5.58 -6.20 23.06
N LEU A 42 5.95 -4.99 23.49
CA LEU A 42 5.40 -4.36 24.72
C LEU A 42 3.91 -4.02 24.61
N VAL A 43 3.35 -3.96 23.39
CA VAL A 43 1.92 -3.79 23.16
C VAL A 43 1.20 -5.13 23.30
N ALA A 44 1.71 -6.16 22.62
CA ALA A 44 1.29 -7.55 22.72
C ALA A 44 2.39 -8.46 22.15
N ASP A 45 2.61 -9.61 22.79
CA ASP A 45 3.57 -10.64 22.38
C ASP A 45 2.90 -11.90 21.80
N ASN A 46 1.58 -12.01 21.93
CA ASN A 46 0.78 -13.17 21.53
C ASN A 46 -0.19 -12.89 20.37
N ARG A 47 -0.12 -11.69 19.79
CA ARG A 47 -0.93 -11.23 18.67
C ARG A 47 -0.08 -10.38 17.75
N THR A 48 -0.41 -10.39 16.47
CA THR A 48 0.19 -9.46 15.50
C THR A 48 -0.12 -8.01 15.88
N VAL A 49 0.92 -7.20 16.02
CA VAL A 49 0.83 -5.74 16.17
C VAL A 49 1.46 -5.11 14.95
N THR A 50 0.68 -4.32 14.21
CA THR A 50 1.17 -3.54 13.07
C THR A 50 0.88 -2.06 13.25
N VAL A 51 1.80 -1.22 12.81
CA VAL A 51 1.56 0.22 12.71
C VAL A 51 2.00 0.69 11.33
N MET A 52 1.05 1.22 10.55
CA MET A 52 1.30 1.72 9.21
C MET A 52 1.95 3.10 9.29
N HIS A 53 3.04 3.28 8.55
CA HIS A 53 3.74 4.54 8.43
C HIS A 53 2.86 5.58 7.73
N VAL A 54 3.03 6.87 8.08
CA VAL A 54 2.23 7.97 7.52
C VAL A 54 2.30 8.06 5.99
N SER A 55 3.38 7.56 5.39
CA SER A 55 3.51 7.52 3.93
C SER A 55 2.54 6.55 3.26
N GLY A 56 2.04 5.54 3.97
CA GLY A 56 1.29 4.43 3.37
C GLY A 56 2.18 3.47 2.56
N HIS A 57 3.49 3.46 2.80
CA HIS A 57 4.42 2.56 2.09
C HIS A 57 4.85 1.35 2.91
N GLY A 58 4.35 1.16 4.13
CA GLY A 58 4.72 -0.01 4.92
C GLY A 58 4.40 0.11 6.39
N PHE A 59 4.90 -0.87 7.13
CA PHE A 59 4.54 -1.12 8.51
C PHE A 59 5.78 -1.29 9.39
N SER A 60 5.66 -0.92 10.67
CA SER A 60 6.43 -1.59 11.72
C SER A 60 5.57 -2.71 12.31
N VAL A 61 6.18 -3.88 12.50
CA VAL A 61 5.52 -5.13 12.92
C VAL A 61 6.26 -5.74 14.12
N ASN A 62 5.53 -6.27 15.10
CA ASN A 62 6.10 -6.96 16.26
C ASN A 62 6.69 -8.35 15.92
N SER A 63 7.37 -8.96 16.88
CA SER A 63 8.06 -10.24 16.67
C SER A 63 7.08 -11.38 16.35
N HIS A 64 5.90 -11.38 16.98
CA HIS A 64 4.84 -12.35 16.69
C HIS A 64 4.38 -12.27 15.22
N GLY A 65 4.08 -11.07 14.72
CA GLY A 65 3.63 -10.90 13.34
C GLY A 65 4.70 -11.19 12.29
N LEU A 66 5.97 -10.88 12.58
CA LEU A 66 7.08 -11.31 11.74
C LEU A 66 7.17 -12.84 11.64
N ALA A 67 7.02 -13.54 12.77
CA ALA A 67 7.05 -15.00 12.81
C ALA A 67 5.86 -15.63 12.06
N GLU A 68 4.64 -15.09 12.25
CA GLU A 68 3.44 -15.54 11.52
C GLU A 68 3.60 -15.36 10.00
N ALA A 69 4.22 -14.27 9.56
CA ALA A 69 4.52 -14.00 8.15
C ALA A 69 5.75 -14.76 7.61
N GLY A 70 6.44 -15.55 8.44
CA GLY A 70 7.65 -16.28 8.05
C GLY A 70 8.84 -15.37 7.74
N ILE A 71 8.85 -14.13 8.25
CA ILE A 71 9.91 -13.15 8.02
C ILE A 71 11.05 -13.42 9.02
N THR A 72 12.07 -14.14 8.57
CA THR A 72 13.20 -14.58 9.40
C THR A 72 14.52 -13.91 8.98
N ALA A 73 15.64 -14.26 9.62
CA ALA A 73 16.96 -13.79 9.21
C ALA A 73 17.37 -14.23 7.80
N THR A 74 16.80 -15.34 7.30
CA THR A 74 17.19 -15.95 6.02
C THR A 74 16.27 -15.59 4.86
N ILE A 75 15.11 -14.96 5.10
CA ILE A 75 14.22 -14.58 4.00
C ILE A 75 14.88 -13.46 3.18
N PRO A 76 14.98 -13.58 1.85
CA PRO A 76 15.49 -12.49 1.04
C PRO A 76 14.53 -11.30 1.05
N THR A 77 15.06 -10.09 0.97
CA THR A 77 14.25 -8.90 0.70
C THR A 77 13.75 -8.94 -0.75
N PRO A 78 12.43 -8.89 -1.01
CA PRO A 78 11.92 -8.86 -2.37
C PRO A 78 12.42 -7.63 -3.16
N PRO A 79 12.58 -7.74 -4.50
CA PRO A 79 12.83 -6.58 -5.34
C PRO A 79 11.78 -5.48 -5.10
N GLY A 80 12.25 -4.23 -4.97
CA GLY A 80 11.41 -3.07 -4.63
C GLY A 80 10.82 -3.12 -3.22
N GLY A 81 11.40 -3.91 -2.32
CA GLY A 81 11.00 -3.99 -0.92
C GLY A 81 12.11 -3.59 0.03
N VAL A 82 11.75 -3.29 1.28
CA VAL A 82 12.70 -3.01 2.36
C VAL A 82 12.34 -3.83 3.59
N ILE A 83 13.34 -4.50 4.16
CA ILE A 83 13.27 -5.19 5.45
C ILE A 83 14.49 -4.71 6.25
N ASP A 84 14.28 -3.89 7.28
CA ASP A 84 15.38 -3.48 8.16
C ASP A 84 15.81 -4.67 9.03
N ARG A 85 17.12 -4.82 9.22
CA ARG A 85 17.73 -5.93 9.96
C ARG A 85 18.80 -5.44 10.92
N ASP A 86 19.02 -6.18 12.00
CA ASP A 86 20.15 -5.97 12.90
C ASP A 86 21.47 -6.53 12.32
N GLU A 87 22.55 -6.43 13.09
CA GLU A 87 23.89 -6.93 12.71
C GLU A 87 23.94 -8.44 12.49
N ASP A 88 23.06 -9.20 13.15
CA ASP A 88 22.92 -10.65 13.00
C ASP A 88 21.94 -11.03 11.87
N GLY A 89 21.41 -10.03 11.14
CA GLY A 89 20.46 -10.21 10.06
C GLY A 89 19.02 -10.44 10.51
N ARG A 90 18.71 -10.35 11.81
CA ARG A 90 17.34 -10.52 12.31
C ARG A 90 16.48 -9.32 11.93
N PRO A 91 15.23 -9.52 11.45
CA PRO A 91 14.37 -8.41 11.08
C PRO A 91 14.02 -7.52 12.29
N LEU A 92 14.15 -6.21 12.12
CA LEU A 92 13.89 -5.22 13.17
C LEU A 92 12.42 -4.77 13.24
N GLY A 93 11.57 -5.25 12.34
CA GLY A 93 10.12 -4.96 12.33
C GLY A 93 9.67 -3.99 11.24
N ARG A 94 10.56 -3.21 10.62
CA ARG A 94 10.19 -2.34 9.49
C ARG A 94 10.12 -3.16 8.20
N ILE A 95 8.92 -3.29 7.64
CA ILE A 95 8.61 -3.98 6.39
C ILE A 95 7.91 -3.00 5.45
N PHE A 96 8.56 -2.63 4.35
CA PHE A 96 8.14 -1.55 3.46
C PHE A 96 8.10 -1.99 1.99
N ASP A 97 7.30 -1.26 1.23
CA ASP A 97 7.15 -1.34 -0.21
C ASP A 97 6.77 -2.79 -0.62
N ALA A 98 7.37 -3.37 -1.67
CA ALA A 98 7.02 -4.71 -2.13
C ALA A 98 7.25 -5.82 -1.08
N ALA A 99 8.07 -5.56 -0.05
CA ALA A 99 8.27 -6.53 1.04
C ALA A 99 7.00 -6.76 1.87
N CYS A 100 6.04 -5.84 1.82
CA CYS A 100 4.76 -6.00 2.51
C CYS A 100 3.92 -7.15 1.92
N ASP A 101 4.22 -7.65 0.71
CA ASP A 101 3.62 -8.88 0.17
C ASP A 101 3.80 -10.08 1.13
N LEU A 102 4.86 -10.08 1.93
CA LEU A 102 5.10 -11.15 2.92
C LEU A 102 4.06 -11.13 4.04
N LEU A 103 3.53 -9.94 4.38
CA LEU A 103 2.55 -9.75 5.45
C LEU A 103 1.12 -10.16 5.04
N THR A 104 0.85 -10.37 3.75
CA THR A 104 -0.49 -10.77 3.28
C THR A 104 -0.74 -12.27 3.38
N GLY A 105 0.29 -13.07 3.71
CA GLY A 105 0.21 -14.53 3.77
C GLY A 105 0.19 -15.19 2.37
N PRO A 106 0.37 -16.51 2.25
CA PRO A 106 0.55 -17.17 0.96
C PRO A 106 -0.64 -17.01 0.00
N GLU A 107 -1.86 -17.03 0.53
CA GLU A 107 -3.12 -16.92 -0.24
C GLU A 107 -3.64 -15.46 -0.32
N GLY A 108 -2.88 -14.50 0.20
CA GLY A 108 -3.26 -13.09 0.18
C GLY A 108 -3.06 -12.43 -1.18
N VAL A 109 -3.51 -11.18 -1.29
CA VAL A 109 -3.25 -10.34 -2.48
C VAL A 109 -1.73 -10.18 -2.65
N LYS A 110 -1.25 -10.42 -3.88
CA LYS A 110 0.16 -10.30 -4.26
C LYS A 110 0.35 -9.23 -5.31
N LEU A 111 1.06 -8.17 -4.96
CA LEU A 111 1.36 -7.11 -5.91
C LEU A 111 2.69 -7.35 -6.63
N GLY A 112 3.59 -8.12 -6.01
CA GLY A 112 4.97 -8.21 -6.43
C GLY A 112 5.62 -6.82 -6.40
N ASN A 113 6.41 -6.54 -7.41
CA ASN A 113 7.19 -5.31 -7.50
C ASN A 113 6.41 -4.15 -8.17
N HIS A 114 5.11 -4.00 -7.85
CA HIS A 114 4.20 -3.02 -8.47
C HIS A 114 3.69 -1.94 -7.48
N GLY A 115 4.33 -1.77 -6.33
CA GLY A 115 3.94 -0.81 -5.30
C GLY A 115 4.02 -1.40 -3.88
N PRO A 116 3.70 -0.59 -2.86
CA PRO A 116 3.59 -1.08 -1.49
C PRO A 116 2.34 -1.94 -1.37
N ASN A 117 2.42 -3.09 -0.70
CA ASN A 117 1.24 -3.92 -0.47
C ASN A 117 0.61 -3.67 0.90
N LEU A 118 -0.57 -3.06 0.92
CA LEU A 118 -1.33 -2.76 2.14
C LEU A 118 -2.51 -3.70 2.37
N HIS A 119 -2.64 -4.77 1.57
CA HIS A 119 -3.78 -5.68 1.56
C HIS A 119 -3.65 -6.76 2.63
N LEU A 120 -3.56 -6.34 3.91
CA LEU A 120 -3.52 -7.25 5.05
C LEU A 120 -4.74 -8.21 5.03
N PRO A 121 -4.62 -9.43 5.56
CA PRO A 121 -5.65 -10.46 5.45
C PRO A 121 -6.86 -10.17 6.36
N ASP A 122 -7.68 -9.22 5.92
CA ASP A 122 -8.91 -8.79 6.59
C ASP A 122 -10.10 -9.65 6.16
N ASP A 123 -11.00 -9.91 7.12
CA ASP A 123 -12.28 -10.56 6.81
C ASP A 123 -13.12 -9.64 5.89
N PRO A 124 -13.83 -10.18 4.89
CA PRO A 124 -14.71 -9.39 4.04
C PRO A 124 -15.72 -8.50 4.80
N VAL A 125 -16.18 -8.93 5.97
CA VAL A 125 -17.07 -8.15 6.84
C VAL A 125 -16.34 -6.92 7.40
N ASP A 126 -15.07 -7.08 7.81
CA ASP A 126 -14.25 -5.97 8.28
C ASP A 126 -13.95 -4.97 7.16
N LEU A 127 -13.65 -5.45 5.95
CA LEU A 127 -13.47 -4.58 4.78
C LEU A 127 -14.74 -3.78 4.46
N ALA A 128 -15.91 -4.40 4.54
CA ALA A 128 -17.19 -3.71 4.34
C ALA A 128 -17.43 -2.63 5.41
N ARG A 129 -17.10 -2.91 6.67
CA ARG A 129 -17.18 -1.92 7.76
C ARG A 129 -16.19 -0.78 7.58
N MET A 130 -14.94 -1.08 7.21
CA MET A 130 -13.92 -0.06 6.93
C MET A 130 -14.35 0.87 5.79
N LEU A 131 -15.01 0.33 4.76
CA LEU A 131 -15.60 1.13 3.70
C LEU A 131 -16.72 2.04 4.23
N ASP A 132 -17.61 1.55 5.08
CA ASP A 132 -18.68 2.36 5.68
C ASP A 132 -18.09 3.50 6.53
N ASP A 133 -17.12 3.19 7.40
CA ASP A 133 -16.42 4.17 8.24
C ASP A 133 -15.71 5.24 7.39
N ALA A 134 -15.04 4.83 6.30
CA ALA A 134 -14.34 5.76 5.40
C ALA A 134 -15.31 6.69 4.67
N GLN A 135 -16.45 6.16 4.19
CA GLN A 135 -17.46 6.98 3.53
C GLN A 135 -18.04 8.03 4.48
N GLU A 136 -18.38 7.66 5.72
CA GLU A 136 -18.87 8.60 6.73
C GLU A 136 -17.84 9.71 6.98
N ALA A 137 -16.58 9.35 7.18
CA ALA A 137 -15.51 10.31 7.42
C ALA A 137 -15.32 11.30 6.25
N PHE A 138 -15.31 10.81 5.01
CA PHE A 138 -15.19 11.68 3.84
C PHE A 138 -16.41 12.60 3.68
N LEU A 139 -17.62 12.05 3.77
CA LEU A 139 -18.86 12.82 3.60
C LEU A 139 -19.05 13.87 4.69
N ALA A 140 -18.68 13.57 5.94
CA ALA A 140 -18.72 14.51 7.06
C ALA A 140 -17.85 15.76 6.82
N THR A 141 -16.82 15.65 5.97
CA THR A 141 -15.94 16.77 5.58
C THR A 141 -16.30 17.40 4.23
N GLY A 142 -17.37 16.93 3.57
CA GLY A 142 -17.81 17.41 2.26
C GLY A 142 -17.07 16.77 1.07
N VAL A 143 -16.18 15.81 1.31
CA VAL A 143 -15.55 15.02 0.24
C VAL A 143 -16.58 14.01 -0.27
N THR A 144 -17.03 14.20 -1.50
CA THR A 144 -18.13 13.40 -2.09
C THR A 144 -17.69 12.51 -3.26
N THR A 145 -16.43 12.62 -3.71
CA THR A 145 -15.82 11.77 -4.73
C THR A 145 -14.38 11.45 -4.32
N VAL A 146 -13.95 10.19 -4.49
CA VAL A 146 -12.56 9.75 -4.25
C VAL A 146 -12.03 8.95 -5.44
N GLY A 147 -10.73 9.09 -5.71
CA GLY A 147 -9.99 8.20 -6.59
C GLY A 147 -9.22 7.19 -5.74
N ASP A 148 -9.66 5.93 -5.69
CA ASP A 148 -8.94 4.89 -4.96
C ASP A 148 -7.83 4.32 -5.85
N CYS A 149 -6.59 4.47 -5.39
CA CYS A 149 -5.39 4.16 -6.15
C CYS A 149 -4.71 2.84 -5.75
N GLN A 150 -5.37 1.95 -5.02
CA GLN A 150 -4.85 0.61 -4.73
C GLN A 150 -5.92 -0.46 -4.89
N VAL A 151 -6.67 -0.41 -5.99
CA VAL A 151 -7.75 -1.37 -6.23
C VAL A 151 -7.20 -2.66 -6.82
N THR A 152 -7.46 -3.78 -6.13
CA THR A 152 -7.38 -5.13 -6.70
C THR A 152 -8.76 -5.74 -6.84
N GLU A 153 -8.84 -7.03 -7.19
CA GLU A 153 -10.11 -7.76 -7.16
C GLU A 153 -10.80 -7.69 -5.79
N ARG A 154 -10.02 -7.65 -4.71
CA ARG A 154 -10.53 -7.60 -3.33
C ARG A 154 -11.37 -6.34 -3.09
N GLU A 155 -10.79 -5.17 -3.35
CA GLU A 155 -11.45 -3.88 -3.18
C GLU A 155 -12.60 -3.73 -4.18
N MET A 156 -12.40 -4.14 -5.44
CA MET A 156 -13.45 -4.08 -6.45
C MET A 156 -14.69 -4.87 -6.02
N ARG A 157 -14.52 -6.09 -5.48
CA ARG A 157 -15.62 -6.89 -4.93
C ARG A 157 -16.33 -6.18 -3.77
N ALA A 158 -15.59 -5.54 -2.88
CA ALA A 158 -16.16 -4.79 -1.76
C ALA A 158 -17.00 -3.59 -2.23
N PHE A 159 -16.50 -2.82 -3.21
CA PHE A 159 -17.24 -1.70 -3.80
C PHE A 159 -18.49 -2.17 -4.55
N LEU A 160 -18.40 -3.23 -5.35
CA LEU A 160 -19.54 -3.80 -6.07
C LEU A 160 -20.61 -4.31 -5.11
N ALA A 161 -20.21 -5.04 -4.06
CA ALA A 161 -21.14 -5.52 -3.04
C ALA A 161 -21.83 -4.37 -2.29
N ALA A 162 -21.10 -3.30 -1.95
CA ALA A 162 -21.68 -2.12 -1.32
C ALA A 162 -22.66 -1.38 -2.26
N ARG A 163 -22.31 -1.24 -3.55
CA ARG A 163 -23.17 -0.63 -4.57
C ARG A 163 -24.45 -1.43 -4.76
N ASP A 164 -24.34 -2.74 -4.98
CA ASP A 164 -25.48 -3.63 -5.26
C ASP A 164 -26.43 -3.73 -4.05
N ALA A 165 -25.90 -3.54 -2.84
CA ALA A 165 -26.68 -3.44 -1.61
C ALA A 165 -27.25 -2.02 -1.33
N GLY A 166 -27.00 -1.04 -2.19
CA GLY A 166 -27.41 0.35 -1.99
C GLY A 166 -26.69 1.08 -0.85
N ARG A 167 -25.56 0.55 -0.37
CA ARG A 167 -24.75 1.11 0.72
C ARG A 167 -23.63 2.05 0.24
N LEU A 168 -23.28 2.03 -1.05
CA LEU A 168 -22.25 2.93 -1.60
C LEU A 168 -22.83 4.34 -1.79
N THR A 169 -22.46 5.25 -0.90
CA THR A 169 -22.93 6.65 -0.84
C THR A 169 -21.88 7.64 -1.36
N LEU A 170 -20.61 7.29 -1.28
CA LEU A 170 -19.50 8.04 -1.88
C LEU A 170 -19.39 7.71 -3.38
N ARG A 171 -18.94 8.67 -4.19
CA ARG A 171 -18.52 8.35 -5.57
C ARG A 171 -17.09 7.85 -5.59
N VAL A 172 -16.87 6.65 -6.11
CA VAL A 172 -15.55 6.01 -6.14
C VAL A 172 -15.12 5.82 -7.59
N VAL A 173 -13.96 6.40 -7.92
CA VAL A 173 -13.25 6.19 -9.17
C VAL A 173 -12.08 5.25 -8.89
N MET A 174 -12.20 4.00 -9.32
CA MET A 174 -11.22 2.95 -9.08
C MET A 174 -10.04 3.07 -10.04
N TYR A 175 -8.82 3.10 -9.51
CA TYR A 175 -7.60 2.90 -10.28
C TYR A 175 -7.02 1.53 -9.93
N VAL A 176 -7.15 0.60 -10.86
CA VAL A 176 -6.74 -0.80 -10.68
C VAL A 176 -5.23 -0.89 -10.72
N LEU A 177 -4.63 -1.60 -9.77
CA LEU A 177 -3.18 -1.79 -9.72
C LEU A 177 -2.68 -2.52 -10.97
N SER A 178 -1.55 -2.07 -11.51
CA SER A 178 -1.02 -2.59 -12.78
C SER A 178 -0.70 -4.09 -12.76
N SER A 179 -0.46 -4.67 -11.59
CA SER A 179 -0.31 -6.12 -11.40
C SER A 179 -1.61 -6.93 -11.55
N HIS A 180 -2.77 -6.28 -11.49
CA HIS A 180 -4.10 -6.92 -11.51
C HIS A 180 -4.94 -6.51 -12.72
N VAL A 181 -4.36 -5.75 -13.65
CA VAL A 181 -5.09 -5.23 -14.81
C VAL A 181 -5.60 -6.34 -15.74
N ASP A 182 -4.86 -7.45 -15.85
CA ASP A 182 -5.20 -8.56 -16.74
C ASP A 182 -6.15 -9.57 -16.08
N SER A 183 -6.22 -9.60 -14.74
CA SER A 183 -7.15 -10.47 -14.00
C SER A 183 -8.54 -9.87 -13.84
N LEU A 184 -8.69 -8.58 -14.15
CA LEU A 184 -9.94 -7.85 -14.02
C LEU A 184 -10.46 -7.41 -15.39
N GLU A 185 -11.74 -7.65 -15.65
CA GLU A 185 -12.42 -7.16 -16.87
C GLU A 185 -12.72 -5.66 -16.76
N ILE A 186 -11.69 -4.82 -16.62
CA ILE A 186 -11.81 -3.37 -16.41
C ILE A 186 -12.36 -2.62 -17.63
N ASP A 187 -12.36 -3.27 -18.80
CA ASP A 187 -12.89 -2.74 -20.06
C ASP A 187 -14.40 -3.04 -20.21
N SER A 188 -14.99 -3.82 -19.29
CA SER A 188 -16.45 -3.97 -19.21
C SER A 188 -17.08 -2.68 -18.63
N TRP A 189 -18.37 -2.42 -18.89
CA TRP A 189 -19.10 -1.29 -18.30
C TRP A 189 -19.29 -1.49 -16.78
N LEU A 190 -18.20 -1.54 -16.04
CA LEU A 190 -18.17 -1.40 -14.60
C LEU A 190 -18.35 0.09 -14.31
N GLY A 191 -19.60 0.54 -14.34
CA GLY A 191 -19.91 1.78 -13.68
C GLY A 191 -21.32 2.32 -13.79
N ASP A 192 -21.60 3.19 -12.85
CA ASP A 192 -22.78 4.05 -12.75
C ASP A 192 -22.35 5.41 -12.16
N ASP A 193 -23.33 6.20 -11.71
CA ASP A 193 -23.05 7.51 -11.09
C ASP A 193 -22.25 7.43 -9.79
N ARG A 194 -22.09 6.23 -9.19
CA ARG A 194 -21.46 6.01 -7.88
C ARG A 194 -20.13 5.25 -7.95
N LEU A 195 -19.99 4.32 -8.87
CA LEU A 195 -18.77 3.52 -9.01
C LEU A 195 -18.32 3.56 -10.46
N SER A 196 -17.04 3.83 -10.71
CA SER A 196 -16.47 3.76 -12.06
C SER A 196 -15.00 3.35 -12.02
N VAL A 197 -14.46 2.92 -13.16
CA VAL A 197 -13.02 2.69 -13.33
C VAL A 197 -12.38 3.91 -13.98
N GLY A 198 -11.43 4.54 -13.28
CA GLY A 198 -10.70 5.71 -13.76
C GLY A 198 -9.44 5.38 -14.55
N GLY A 199 -8.84 4.20 -14.33
CA GLY A 199 -7.63 3.79 -15.04
C GLY A 199 -6.80 2.76 -14.30
N VAL A 200 -5.51 2.72 -14.63
CA VAL A 200 -4.53 1.79 -14.07
C VAL A 200 -3.54 2.57 -13.21
N LYS A 201 -3.36 2.13 -11.96
CA LYS A 201 -2.33 2.65 -11.06
C LYS A 201 -1.00 1.96 -11.29
N HIS A 202 0.06 2.75 -11.43
CA HIS A 202 1.45 2.31 -11.44
C HIS A 202 2.25 2.97 -10.30
N TYR A 203 3.40 2.38 -9.99
CA TYR A 203 4.37 2.91 -9.03
C TYR A 203 5.75 2.94 -9.69
N ALA A 204 6.42 4.10 -9.62
CA ALA A 204 7.77 4.27 -10.12
C ALA A 204 8.80 4.03 -9.00
N ASP A 205 8.59 4.62 -7.83
CA ASP A 205 9.49 4.55 -6.68
C ASP A 205 8.74 4.54 -5.33
N GLY A 206 9.49 4.50 -4.23
CA GLY A 206 8.97 4.53 -2.86
C GLY A 206 8.53 5.92 -2.36
N ALA A 207 8.60 6.15 -1.05
CA ALA A 207 8.21 7.41 -0.42
C ALA A 207 9.38 8.21 0.16
N LEU A 208 9.38 9.54 -0.03
CA LEU A 208 10.34 10.48 0.53
C LEU A 208 10.30 10.46 2.06
N THR A 209 9.12 10.62 2.65
CA THR A 209 8.93 10.55 4.11
C THR A 209 9.20 9.15 4.66
N GLY A 210 9.07 8.12 3.83
CA GLY A 210 9.41 6.74 4.18
C GLY A 210 10.87 6.39 3.92
N GLY A 211 11.68 7.29 3.36
CA GLY A 211 13.08 7.06 3.00
C GLY A 211 13.32 6.02 1.89
N SER A 212 12.31 5.71 1.07
CA SER A 212 12.38 4.71 -0.02
C SER A 212 12.20 5.28 -1.44
N ALA A 213 11.84 6.56 -1.58
CA ALA A 213 11.83 7.25 -2.87
C ALA A 213 13.23 7.26 -3.50
N TYR A 214 13.30 7.09 -4.82
CA TYR A 214 14.58 6.90 -5.51
C TYR A 214 15.32 8.23 -5.67
N LEU A 215 16.44 8.35 -4.97
CA LEU A 215 17.24 9.56 -4.85
C LEU A 215 18.72 9.22 -5.03
N PRO A 216 19.18 9.01 -6.28
CA PRO A 216 20.56 8.64 -6.57
C PRO A 216 21.57 9.74 -6.18
N CYS A 217 21.12 10.97 -5.87
CA CYS A 217 21.97 12.01 -5.30
C CYS A 217 22.53 11.69 -3.91
N GLY A 218 22.01 10.68 -3.20
CA GLY A 218 22.39 10.43 -1.80
C GLY A 218 21.95 11.56 -0.85
N CYS A 219 21.01 12.38 -1.31
CA CYS A 219 20.38 13.49 -0.62
C CYS A 219 19.37 13.03 0.45
N GLY A 220 19.01 11.74 0.45
CA GLY A 220 18.25 11.08 1.52
C GLY A 220 19.13 10.17 2.38
N ALA A 221 18.55 9.60 3.44
CA ALA A 221 19.26 8.61 4.28
C ALA A 221 19.63 7.34 3.51
N THR A 222 18.92 7.03 2.44
CA THR A 222 19.22 5.96 1.47
C THR A 222 19.09 6.50 0.05
N HIS A 223 19.55 5.74 -0.95
CA HIS A 223 19.28 6.04 -2.36
C HIS A 223 17.86 5.64 -2.80
N GLY A 224 17.06 5.01 -1.92
CA GLY A 224 15.76 4.44 -2.26
C GLY A 224 15.84 3.37 -3.33
N HIS A 225 14.72 3.12 -4.01
CA HIS A 225 14.65 2.16 -5.10
C HIS A 225 13.56 2.52 -6.10
N LEU A 226 13.75 2.08 -7.35
CA LEU A 226 12.69 1.99 -8.33
C LEU A 226 11.99 0.64 -8.19
N TYR A 227 10.66 0.63 -8.36
CA TYR A 227 9.89 -0.61 -8.48
C TYR A 227 10.24 -1.31 -9.79
N HIS A 228 10.30 -0.58 -10.90
CA HIS A 228 10.76 -1.11 -12.18
C HIS A 228 11.97 -0.34 -12.66
N GLY A 229 12.98 -1.06 -13.14
CA GLY A 229 14.13 -0.42 -13.77
C GLY A 229 13.73 0.39 -15.02
N PRO A 230 14.59 1.31 -15.47
CA PRO A 230 14.37 2.06 -16.72
C PRO A 230 14.04 1.15 -17.90
N GLY A 231 13.20 1.64 -18.81
CA GLY A 231 12.61 0.88 -19.91
C GLY A 231 11.37 0.09 -19.50
N LYS A 232 11.42 -0.67 -18.39
CA LYS A 232 10.32 -1.55 -17.99
C LYS A 232 9.10 -0.77 -17.50
N LEU A 233 9.29 0.29 -16.71
CA LEU A 233 8.18 1.14 -16.27
C LEU A 233 7.50 1.80 -17.47
N GLU A 234 8.30 2.35 -18.37
CA GLU A 234 7.82 3.02 -19.57
C GLU A 234 7.04 2.07 -20.48
N ASP A 235 7.53 0.83 -20.63
CA ASP A 235 6.81 -0.21 -21.39
C ASP A 235 5.45 -0.53 -20.77
N LEU A 236 5.33 -0.60 -19.44
CA LEU A 236 4.06 -0.83 -18.74
C LEU A 236 3.07 0.33 -18.94
N LEU A 237 3.56 1.56 -18.88
CA LEU A 237 2.76 2.76 -19.10
C LEU A 237 2.30 2.88 -20.55
N VAL A 238 3.20 2.63 -21.51
CA VAL A 238 2.87 2.60 -22.95
C VAL A 238 1.89 1.47 -23.27
N ALA A 239 2.03 0.29 -22.65
CA ALA A 239 1.09 -0.80 -22.81
C ALA A 239 -0.32 -0.41 -22.31
N SER A 240 -0.41 0.26 -21.16
CA SER A 240 -1.68 0.78 -20.64
C SER A 240 -2.30 1.79 -21.61
N ALA A 241 -1.50 2.72 -22.13
CA ALA A 241 -1.96 3.72 -23.10
C ALA A 241 -2.43 3.10 -24.42
N ASN A 242 -1.70 2.11 -24.95
CA ASN A 242 -2.08 1.38 -26.17
C ASN A 242 -3.39 0.60 -26.01
N ALA A 243 -3.70 0.15 -24.78
CA ALA A 243 -4.99 -0.45 -24.44
C ALA A 243 -6.11 0.60 -24.22
N GLY A 244 -5.85 1.89 -24.46
CA GLY A 244 -6.80 2.97 -24.24
C GLY A 244 -7.01 3.35 -22.76
N ARG A 245 -6.22 2.77 -21.84
CA ARG A 245 -6.42 2.92 -20.39
C ARG A 245 -5.68 4.16 -19.88
N GLN A 246 -6.35 4.94 -19.02
CA GLN A 246 -5.71 6.09 -18.37
C GLN A 246 -4.74 5.56 -17.32
N THR A 247 -3.61 6.23 -17.13
CA THR A 247 -2.64 5.87 -16.11
C THR A 247 -2.64 6.91 -14.98
N ALA A 248 -2.45 6.44 -13.76
CA ALA A 248 -2.02 7.24 -12.63
C ALA A 248 -0.72 6.62 -12.13
N THR A 249 0.33 7.41 -11.91
CA THR A 249 1.64 6.86 -11.49
C THR A 249 2.13 7.59 -10.27
N HIS A 250 2.43 6.83 -9.22
CA HIS A 250 3.18 7.35 -8.08
C HIS A 250 4.64 7.53 -8.48
N ALA A 251 5.17 8.75 -8.36
CA ALA A 251 6.57 9.08 -8.55
C ALA A 251 6.96 10.26 -7.66
N GLN A 252 8.02 10.13 -6.87
CA GLN A 252 8.49 11.22 -5.99
C GLN A 252 9.92 11.66 -6.29
N GLY A 253 10.83 10.72 -6.53
CA GLY A 253 12.21 11.00 -6.95
C GLY A 253 12.27 11.68 -8.33
N PRO A 254 13.23 12.58 -8.58
CA PRO A 254 13.31 13.29 -9.85
C PRO A 254 13.54 12.35 -11.04
N GLU A 255 14.34 11.30 -10.90
CA GLU A 255 14.54 10.29 -11.94
C GLU A 255 13.29 9.42 -12.13
N ALA A 256 12.57 9.08 -11.06
CA ALA A 256 11.31 8.37 -11.15
C ALA A 256 10.26 9.19 -11.92
N ILE A 257 10.19 10.50 -11.64
CA ILE A 257 9.34 11.45 -12.38
C ILE A 257 9.77 11.51 -13.86
N GLN A 258 11.09 11.58 -14.13
CA GLN A 258 11.59 11.61 -15.50
C GLN A 258 11.21 10.36 -16.29
N LEU A 259 11.29 9.17 -15.70
CA LEU A 259 10.84 7.92 -16.37
C LEU A 259 9.36 7.97 -16.75
N VAL A 260 8.51 8.55 -15.89
CA VAL A 260 7.08 8.74 -16.21
C VAL A 260 6.91 9.71 -17.38
N LEU A 261 7.64 10.83 -17.40
CA LEU A 261 7.61 11.80 -18.50
C LEU A 261 8.10 11.18 -19.82
N ASP A 262 9.17 10.40 -19.78
CA ASP A 262 9.72 9.69 -20.93
C ASP A 262 8.71 8.68 -21.50
N ALA A 263 7.99 7.97 -20.62
CA ALA A 263 6.92 7.08 -21.03
C ALA A 263 5.77 7.81 -21.74
N LEU A 264 5.36 8.98 -21.22
CA LEU A 264 4.33 9.81 -21.84
C LEU A 264 4.77 10.33 -23.22
N GLY A 265 6.06 10.64 -23.40
CA GLY A 265 6.61 11.01 -24.71
C GLY A 265 6.62 9.87 -25.73
N ARG A 266 6.56 8.61 -25.28
CA ARG A 266 6.49 7.40 -26.11
C ARG A 266 5.06 6.91 -26.37
N ALA A 267 4.13 7.24 -25.48
CA ALA A 267 2.75 6.79 -25.56
C ALA A 267 2.01 7.48 -26.72
N PRO A 268 1.08 6.80 -27.40
CA PRO A 268 0.22 7.46 -28.37
C PRO A 268 -0.61 8.54 -27.66
N LEU A 269 -0.74 9.71 -28.29
CA LEU A 269 -1.71 10.70 -27.84
C LEU A 269 -3.11 10.08 -27.93
N ARG A 270 -3.93 10.26 -26.90
CA ARG A 270 -5.35 9.90 -26.99
C ARG A 270 -5.97 10.71 -28.14
N PRO A 271 -6.69 10.08 -29.07
CA PRO A 271 -7.49 10.83 -30.03
C PRO A 271 -8.46 11.75 -29.29
N ASP A 272 -8.60 12.98 -29.77
CA ASP A 272 -9.58 13.97 -29.29
C ASP A 272 -11.03 13.46 -29.40
#